data_AF-A0A7X8X4N6-F1
#
_entry.id   AF-A0A7X8X4N6-F1
#
_cell.length_a   1.000
_cell.length_b   1.000
_cell.length_c   1.000
_cell.angle_alpha   90.00
_cell.angle_beta   90.00
_cell.angle_gamma   90.00
#
_symmetry.space_group_name_H-M   'P 1'
#
loop_
_entity.id
_entity.type
_entity.pdbx_description
1 polymer ?
#
loop_
_entity_poly.entity_id
_entity_poly.type
_entity_poly.pdbx_seq_one_letter_code
_entity_poly.pdbx_strand_id
1 'polypeptide(L)'
;MLYHYPQSLNNLIDELTKLPGIGPKTAQRLAFHLLNTVEKDAVGLARAIVTARQKTRRCSLCANLTEEDPCTICRDTNRETGLLCVVEQPRDLFAMEKTREFKGKYHVLHGAISPMDGIGPEQLTVSSLLSRLREGQY
;
A
#
# COMPACT_ATOMS: atom_id res chain seq x y z
N MET A 1 -26.86 -21.45 27.20
CA MET A 1 -27.14 -20.03 26.87
C MET A 1 -25.98 -19.52 26.03
N LEU A 2 -26.19 -19.35 24.72
CA LEU A 2 -25.18 -18.74 23.85
C LEU A 2 -25.19 -17.23 24.10
N TYR A 3 -24.27 -16.78 24.95
CA TYR A 3 -24.05 -15.37 25.20
C TYR A 3 -23.37 -14.78 23.96
N HIS A 4 -24.15 -14.18 23.07
CA HIS A 4 -23.63 -13.49 21.91
C HIS A 4 -23.26 -12.05 22.29
N TYR A 5 -22.12 -11.58 21.79
CA TYR A 5 -21.78 -10.16 21.91
C TYR A 5 -22.85 -9.28 21.24
N PRO A 6 -22.96 -8.00 21.67
CA PRO A 6 -23.75 -7.03 20.93
C PRO A 6 -23.37 -7.04 19.44
N GLN A 7 -24.36 -6.89 18.55
CA GLN A 7 -24.15 -7.03 17.10
C GLN A 7 -23.01 -6.14 16.58
N SER A 8 -22.91 -4.90 17.06
CA SER A 8 -21.85 -3.96 16.67
C SER A 8 -20.44 -4.45 17.02
N LEU A 9 -20.29 -5.17 18.14
CA LEU A 9 -19.01 -5.77 18.55
C LEU A 9 -18.67 -6.99 17.68
N ASN A 10 -19.63 -7.85 17.36
CA ASN A 10 -19.40 -8.97 16.43
C ASN A 10 -18.95 -8.45 15.06
N ASN A 11 -19.62 -7.44 14.52
CA ASN A 11 -19.24 -6.84 13.24
C ASN A 11 -17.79 -6.34 13.27
N LEU A 12 -17.35 -5.69 14.36
CA LEU A 12 -15.96 -5.23 14.50
C LEU A 12 -14.97 -6.40 14.53
N ILE A 13 -15.28 -7.47 15.25
CA ILE A 13 -14.44 -8.68 15.31
C ILE A 13 -14.33 -9.34 13.92
N ASP A 14 -15.44 -9.44 13.21
CA ASP A 14 -15.50 -10.04 11.88
C ASP A 14 -14.67 -9.24 10.86
N GLU A 15 -14.77 -7.91 10.85
CA GLU A 15 -13.95 -7.07 9.98
C GLU A 15 -12.46 -7.16 10.31
N LEU A 16 -12.09 -7.19 11.60
CA LEU A 16 -10.69 -7.34 12.01
C LEU A 16 -10.10 -8.71 11.63
N THR A 17 -10.92 -9.76 11.61
CA THR A 17 -10.48 -11.12 11.25
C THR A 17 -10.17 -11.27 9.76
N LYS A 18 -10.67 -10.38 8.89
CA LYS A 18 -10.34 -10.36 7.46
C LYS A 18 -8.93 -9.87 7.17
N LEU A 19 -8.27 -9.24 8.15
CA LEU A 19 -6.92 -8.70 7.98
C LEU A 19 -5.88 -9.83 8.00
N PRO A 20 -4.86 -9.80 7.11
CA PRO A 20 -3.84 -10.82 7.06
C PRO A 20 -3.08 -10.89 8.39
N GLY A 21 -2.96 -12.10 8.95
CA GLY A 21 -2.27 -12.35 10.22
C GLY A 21 -3.11 -12.11 11.48
N ILE A 22 -4.40 -11.75 11.37
CA ILE A 22 -5.29 -11.55 12.51
C ILE A 22 -6.32 -12.67 12.58
N GLY A 23 -6.11 -13.61 13.51
CA GLY A 23 -7.09 -14.66 13.81
C GLY A 23 -8.19 -14.20 14.79
N PRO A 24 -9.26 -15.00 14.97
CA PRO A 24 -10.44 -14.63 15.76
C PRO A 24 -10.13 -14.17 17.20
N LYS A 25 -9.20 -14.85 17.88
CA LYS A 25 -8.76 -14.48 19.24
C LYS A 25 -8.09 -13.11 19.29
N THR A 26 -7.25 -12.80 18.30
CA THR A 26 -6.56 -11.51 18.21
C THR A 26 -7.56 -10.41 17.84
N ALA A 27 -8.45 -10.66 16.89
CA ALA A 27 -9.52 -9.74 16.51
C ALA A 27 -10.41 -9.37 17.70
N GLN A 28 -10.84 -10.36 18.48
CA GLN A 28 -11.60 -10.13 19.71
C GLN A 28 -10.84 -9.23 20.70
N ARG A 29 -9.56 -9.53 20.97
CA ARG A 29 -8.74 -8.71 21.88
C ARG A 29 -8.62 -7.26 21.39
N LEU A 30 -8.42 -7.07 20.09
CA LEU A 30 -8.35 -5.74 19.48
C LEU A 30 -9.69 -5.00 19.55
N ALA A 31 -10.80 -5.67 19.28
CA ALA A 31 -12.14 -5.08 19.34
C ALA A 31 -12.47 -4.55 20.75
N PHE A 32 -12.19 -5.35 21.78
CA PHE A 32 -12.36 -4.90 23.18
C PHE A 32 -11.38 -3.78 23.56
N HIS A 33 -10.16 -3.78 23.04
CA HIS A 33 -9.23 -2.68 23.25
C HIS A 33 -9.76 -1.36 22.66
N LEU A 34 -10.28 -1.39 21.43
CA LEU A 34 -10.85 -0.22 20.77
C LEU A 34 -12.09 0.32 21.51
N LEU A 35 -12.94 -0.54 22.08
CA LEU A 35 -14.08 -0.11 22.90
C LEU A 35 -13.67 0.56 24.22
N ASN A 36 -12.52 0.17 24.78
CA ASN A 36 -11.98 0.74 26.01
C ASN A 36 -11.06 1.95 25.75
N THR A 37 -10.82 2.28 24.49
CA THR A 37 -10.02 3.46 24.10
C THR A 37 -10.90 4.70 24.09
N VAL A 38 -10.32 5.89 24.27
CA VAL A 38 -11.05 7.16 24.15
C VAL A 38 -11.66 7.26 22.75
N GLU A 39 -12.93 7.66 22.66
CA GLU A 39 -13.70 7.70 21.41
C GLU A 39 -12.97 8.43 20.27
N LYS A 40 -12.29 9.53 20.60
CA LYS A 40 -11.49 10.32 19.65
C LYS A 40 -10.46 9.47 18.90
N ASP A 41 -9.78 8.56 19.58
CA ASP A 41 -8.71 7.74 18.97
C ASP A 41 -9.30 6.59 18.14
N ALA A 42 -10.38 5.97 18.61
CA ALA A 42 -11.11 4.95 17.84
C ALA A 42 -11.68 5.54 16.53
N VAL A 43 -12.30 6.72 16.61
CA VAL A 43 -12.78 7.47 15.44
C VAL A 43 -11.60 7.91 14.55
N GLY A 44 -10.48 8.30 15.16
CA GLY A 44 -9.25 8.64 14.45
C GLY A 44 -8.74 7.49 13.58
N LEU A 45 -8.67 6.27 14.14
CA LEU A 45 -8.27 5.07 13.40
C LEU A 45 -9.24 4.78 12.24
N ALA A 46 -10.55 4.81 12.48
CA ALA A 46 -11.55 4.60 11.43
C ALA A 46 -11.39 5.60 10.27
N ARG A 47 -11.18 6.88 10.59
CA ARG A 47 -10.94 7.93 9.59
C ARG A 47 -9.63 7.72 8.83
N ALA A 48 -8.57 7.27 9.50
CA ALA A 48 -7.29 6.98 8.85
C ALA A 48 -7.43 5.86 7.81
N ILE A 49 -8.15 4.79 8.15
CA ILE A 49 -8.43 3.67 7.23
C ILE A 49 -9.19 4.17 5.99
N VAL A 50 -10.27 4.92 6.19
CA VAL A 50 -11.10 5.47 5.09
C VAL A 50 -10.27 6.43 4.22
N THR A 51 -9.55 7.36 4.84
CA THR A 51 -8.76 8.38 4.13
C THR A 51 -7.66 7.72 3.30
N ALA A 52 -6.91 6.78 3.87
CA ALA A 52 -5.86 6.07 3.16
C ALA A 52 -6.43 5.34 1.94
N ARG A 53 -7.57 4.66 2.07
CA ARG A 53 -8.21 3.96 0.94
C ARG A 53 -8.70 4.90 -0.16
N GLN A 54 -9.18 6.09 0.20
CA GLN A 54 -9.76 7.05 -0.75
C GLN A 54 -8.69 7.90 -1.46
N LYS A 55 -7.66 8.34 -0.74
CA LYS A 55 -6.66 9.28 -1.26
C LYS A 55 -5.46 8.60 -1.89
N THR A 56 -5.12 7.40 -1.44
CA THR A 56 -3.95 6.67 -1.97
C THR A 56 -4.27 6.13 -3.36
N ARG A 57 -3.51 6.59 -4.35
CA ARG A 57 -3.56 6.11 -5.73
C ARG A 57 -2.17 5.70 -6.20
N ARG A 58 -2.09 5.21 -7.44
CA ARG A 58 -0.82 4.89 -8.11
C ARG A 58 -0.40 6.08 -8.97
N CYS A 59 0.87 6.45 -8.90
CA CYS A 59 1.49 7.41 -9.81
C CYS A 59 1.37 6.93 -11.26
N SER A 60 0.96 7.81 -12.16
CA SER A 60 0.85 7.53 -13.61
C SER A 60 2.18 7.13 -14.26
N LEU A 61 3.31 7.61 -13.72
CA LEU A 61 4.64 7.36 -14.28
C LEU A 61 5.34 6.14 -13.69
N CYS A 62 5.47 6.07 -12.36
CA CYS A 62 6.25 5.03 -11.69
C CYS A 62 5.43 3.96 -10.99
N ALA A 63 4.10 4.06 -11.02
CA ALA A 63 3.18 3.21 -10.29
C ALA A 63 3.37 3.16 -8.75
N ASN A 64 4.20 4.02 -8.15
CA ASN A 64 4.31 4.11 -6.69
C ASN A 64 2.99 4.59 -6.05
N LEU A 65 2.76 4.25 -4.78
CA LEU A 65 1.65 4.78 -3.99
C LEU A 65 1.88 6.26 -3.68
N THR A 66 0.85 7.07 -3.89
CA THR A 66 0.92 8.52 -3.73
C THR A 66 -0.47 9.15 -3.59
N GLU A 67 -0.52 10.37 -3.05
CA GLU A 67 -1.71 11.23 -3.08
C GLU A 67 -1.63 12.33 -4.15
N GLU A 68 -0.51 12.42 -4.87
CA GLU A 68 -0.27 13.40 -5.94
C GLU A 68 0.18 12.68 -7.22
N ASP A 69 -0.32 13.11 -8.38
CA ASP A 69 0.03 12.48 -9.65
C ASP A 69 0.53 13.54 -10.63
N PRO A 70 1.79 13.47 -11.09
CA PRO A 70 2.83 12.50 -10.72
C PRO A 70 3.32 12.63 -9.28
N CYS A 71 3.88 11.56 -8.71
CA CYS A 71 4.37 11.58 -7.32
C CYS A 71 5.58 12.51 -7.15
N THR A 72 5.87 12.88 -5.90
CA THR A 72 6.97 13.79 -5.54
C THR A 72 8.32 13.36 -6.13
N ILE A 73 8.62 12.05 -6.13
CA ILE A 73 9.85 11.50 -6.70
C ILE A 73 9.92 11.72 -8.22
N CYS A 74 8.80 11.57 -8.94
CA CYS A 74 8.80 11.75 -10.39
C CYS A 74 8.85 13.22 -10.80
N ARG A 75 8.33 14.12 -9.96
CA ARG A 75 8.32 15.58 -10.20
C ARG A 75 9.62 16.27 -9.78
N ASP A 76 10.46 15.60 -8.98
CA ASP A 76 11.71 16.15 -8.50
C ASP A 76 12.75 16.28 -9.63
N THR A 77 13.04 17.52 -10.02
CA THR A 77 14.00 17.85 -11.08
C THR A 77 15.46 17.70 -10.64
N ASN A 78 15.73 17.54 -9.34
CA ASN A 78 17.09 17.35 -8.82
C ASN A 78 17.55 15.89 -8.91
N ARG A 79 16.67 14.97 -9.30
CA ARG A 79 17.01 13.55 -9.46
C ARG A 79 17.79 13.31 -10.75
N GLU A 80 18.67 12.33 -10.67
CA GLU A 80 19.49 11.91 -11.80
C GLU A 80 18.61 11.26 -12.87
N THR A 81 18.75 11.77 -14.10
CA THR A 81 18.11 11.20 -15.29
C THR A 81 18.98 10.09 -15.87
N GLY A 82 18.36 9.11 -16.53
CA GLY A 82 19.04 7.94 -17.08
C GLY A 82 19.23 6.78 -16.10
N LEU A 83 18.86 6.95 -14.83
CA LEU A 83 18.91 5.88 -13.81
C LEU A 83 17.50 5.54 -13.30
N LEU A 84 17.07 4.30 -13.58
CA LEU A 84 15.78 3.77 -13.15
C LEU A 84 15.97 2.53 -12.27
N CYS A 85 15.53 2.61 -11.02
CA CYS A 85 15.46 1.46 -10.11
C CYS A 85 14.06 0.82 -10.19
N VAL A 86 14.01 -0.40 -10.73
CA VAL A 86 12.77 -1.18 -10.79
C VAL A 86 12.66 -2.02 -9.52
N VAL A 87 11.55 -1.89 -8.80
CA VAL A 87 11.28 -2.62 -7.56
C VAL A 87 9.99 -3.41 -7.65
N GLU A 88 9.90 -4.48 -6.84
CA GLU A 88 8.72 -5.34 -6.83
C GLU A 88 7.50 -4.63 -6.23
N GLN A 89 7.66 -4.02 -5.05
CA GLN A 89 6.55 -3.46 -4.28
C GLN A 89 6.84 -2.03 -3.78
N PRO A 90 5.81 -1.22 -3.47
CA PRO A 90 6.01 0.14 -2.96
C PRO A 90 6.87 0.20 -1.68
N ARG A 91 6.77 -0.82 -0.82
CA ARG A 91 7.58 -0.93 0.40
C ARG A 91 9.08 -0.99 0.12
N ASP A 92 9.48 -1.58 -1.01
CA ASP A 92 10.88 -1.74 -1.38
C ASP A 92 11.46 -0.39 -1.83
N LEU A 93 10.65 0.40 -2.56
CA LEU A 93 10.97 1.80 -2.85
C LEU A 93 11.13 2.61 -1.56
N PHE A 94 10.21 2.52 -0.61
CA PHE A 94 10.33 3.23 0.65
C PHE A 94 11.56 2.81 1.46
N ALA A 95 11.95 1.54 1.40
CA ALA A 95 13.17 1.04 2.04
C ALA A 95 14.43 1.63 1.38
N MET A 96 14.49 1.65 0.05
CA MET A 96 15.56 2.29 -0.71
C MET A 96 15.66 3.79 -0.44
N GLU A 97 14.54 4.49 -0.46
CA GLU A 97 14.52 5.95 -0.29
C GLU A 97 14.98 6.38 1.11
N LYS A 98 14.76 5.54 2.13
CA LYS A 98 15.24 5.78 3.50
C LYS A 98 16.77 5.82 3.60
N THR A 99 17.51 5.13 2.73
CA THR A 99 18.99 5.17 2.75
C THR A 99 19.52 6.52 2.25
N ARG A 100 18.73 7.23 1.42
CA ARG A 100 19.10 8.50 0.76
C ARG A 100 20.30 8.42 -0.19
N GLU A 101 20.75 7.20 -0.51
CA GLU A 101 21.90 6.95 -1.37
C GLU A 101 21.51 6.93 -2.86
N PHE A 102 20.32 6.42 -3.18
CA PHE A 102 19.84 6.37 -4.56
C PHE A 102 19.23 7.70 -5.00
N LYS A 103 19.77 8.29 -6.08
CA LYS A 103 19.36 9.60 -6.62
C LYS A 103 18.55 9.52 -7.91
N GLY A 104 18.40 8.33 -8.49
CA GLY A 104 17.60 8.12 -9.70
C GLY A 104 16.09 8.08 -9.42
N LYS A 105 15.34 7.69 -10.44
CA LYS A 105 13.88 7.46 -10.34
C LYS A 105 13.57 5.98 -10.12
N TYR A 106 12.35 5.68 -9.72
CA TYR A 106 11.89 4.31 -9.51
C TYR A 106 10.78 3.91 -10.46
N HIS A 107 10.54 2.61 -10.59
CA HIS A 107 9.31 2.02 -11.11
C HIS A 107 8.87 0.85 -10.24
N VAL A 108 7.59 0.74 -9.92
CA VAL A 108 7.05 -0.29 -9.01
C VAL A 108 6.20 -1.30 -9.80
N LEU A 109 6.60 -2.57 -9.78
CA LEU A 109 5.98 -3.65 -10.56
C LEU A 109 4.63 -4.15 -9.99
N HIS A 110 4.39 -3.96 -8.69
CA HIS A 110 3.27 -4.52 -7.92
C HIS A 110 3.22 -6.04 -7.89
N GLY A 111 4.40 -6.67 -7.82
CA GLY A 111 4.57 -8.11 -7.72
C GLY A 111 5.68 -8.64 -8.61
N ALA A 112 5.82 -9.96 -8.61
CA ALA A 112 6.77 -10.70 -9.42
C ALA A 112 6.03 -11.71 -10.31
N ILE A 113 6.67 -12.12 -11.40
CA ILE A 113 6.15 -13.18 -12.27
C ILE A 113 6.15 -14.49 -11.47
N SER A 114 4.98 -15.13 -11.37
CA SER A 114 4.82 -16.40 -10.67
C SER A 114 3.94 -17.33 -11.49
N PRO A 115 4.52 -18.24 -12.28
CA PRO A 115 3.76 -19.22 -13.06
C PRO A 115 2.87 -20.13 -12.20
N MET A 116 3.34 -20.45 -10.98
CA MET A 116 2.60 -21.28 -10.02
C MET A 116 1.30 -20.60 -9.55
N ASP A 117 1.31 -19.27 -9.43
CA ASP A 117 0.15 -18.48 -9.03
C ASP A 117 -0.63 -17.92 -10.22
N GLY A 118 -0.23 -18.27 -11.45
CA GLY A 118 -0.82 -17.72 -12.68
C GLY A 118 -0.60 -16.22 -12.85
N ILE A 119 0.52 -15.68 -12.32
CA ILE A 119 0.89 -14.27 -12.42
C ILE A 119 1.87 -14.06 -13.58
N GLY A 120 1.39 -13.50 -14.68
CA GLY A 120 2.14 -13.06 -15.85
C GLY A 120 2.44 -11.55 -15.88
N PRO A 121 3.25 -11.08 -16.85
CA PRO A 121 3.64 -9.67 -16.99
C PRO A 121 2.46 -8.70 -17.14
N GLU A 122 1.34 -9.15 -17.70
CA GLU A 122 0.11 -8.39 -17.92
C GLU A 122 -0.62 -8.01 -16.61
N GLN A 123 -0.39 -8.76 -15.53
CA GLN A 123 -0.91 -8.43 -14.20
C GLN A 123 0.03 -7.51 -13.42
N LEU A 124 1.23 -7.26 -13.94
CA LEU A 124 2.22 -6.35 -13.39
C LEU A 124 2.22 -5.03 -14.17
N THR A 125 2.97 -4.05 -13.70
CA THR A 125 3.13 -2.76 -14.39
C THR A 125 4.27 -2.76 -15.43
N VAL A 126 4.55 -3.92 -16.03
CA VAL A 126 5.63 -4.10 -17.01
C VAL A 126 5.34 -3.33 -18.31
N SER A 127 4.10 -3.28 -18.75
CA SER A 127 3.70 -2.54 -19.95
C SER A 127 3.97 -1.03 -19.82
N SER A 128 3.64 -0.44 -18.67
CA SER A 128 3.92 0.98 -18.40
C SER A 128 5.42 1.26 -18.25
N LEU A 129 6.18 0.33 -17.65
CA LEU A 129 7.65 0.41 -17.60
C LEU A 129 8.22 0.50 -19.02
N LEU A 130 7.82 -0.39 -19.93
CA LEU A 130 8.32 -0.41 -21.30
C LEU A 130 7.97 0.86 -22.09
N SER A 131 6.77 1.42 -21.88
CA SER A 131 6.40 2.71 -22.48
C SER A 131 7.29 3.84 -21.95
N ARG A 132 7.49 3.88 -20.63
CA ARG A 132 8.35 4.88 -19.98
C ARG A 132 9.81 4.81 -20.43
N LEU A 133 10.33 3.60 -20.65
CA LEU A 133 11.67 3.38 -21.21
C LEU A 133 11.78 3.90 -22.65
N ARG A 134 10.76 3.66 -23.49
CA ARG A 134 10.73 4.16 -24.87
C ARG A 134 10.66 5.68 -24.95
N GLU A 135 9.97 6.31 -24.00
CA GLU A 135 9.79 7.77 -23.94
C GLU A 135 10.94 8.50 -23.24
N GLY A 136 11.94 7.79 -22.70
CA GLY A 136 13.07 8.40 -21.99
C GLY A 136 12.67 9.07 -20.66
N GLN A 137 11.55 8.65 -20.05
CA GLN A 137 10.98 9.30 -18.87
C GLN A 137 11.56 8.78 -17.54
N TYR A 138 12.88 8.66 -17.44
CA TYR A 138 13.56 8.15 -16.23
C TYR A 138 14.80 8.96 -15.88
#